data_AF-A0A3P7RXA2-F1
#
_entry.id   AF-A0A3P7RXA2-F1
#
_cell.length_a   1.000
_cell.length_b   1.000
_cell.length_c   1.000
_cell.angle_alpha   90.00
_cell.angle_beta   90.00
_cell.angle_gamma   90.00
#
_symmetry.space_group_name_H-M   'P 1'
#
loop_
_entity.id
_entity.type
_entity.pdbx_description
1 polymer ?
#
loop_
_entity_poly.entity_id
_entity_poly.type
_entity_poly.pdbx_seq_one_letter_code
_entity_poly.pdbx_strand_id
1 'polypeptide(L)'
;MLIRGKNLEPFTLINRNKCFPPKLVKFGLTDIPQYPGGNWHWKHKQWSFYASRGNRPYMEDRMHYLNDPYHNLVMFSIFDGHGGPFVSQYLEEHFSGAIRQRLLRGSSKCHPSLTVPESSGTSVKQQVTRCKDISVQAISSVRSNSRAIITEVHNIDDEIVRLHPSLSSLTGSTLISVILELNRFLTVINIGDSRAVACDIAGHAIPLSADHKPSNVCLIN
;
A
#
# COMPACT_ATOMS: atom_id res chain seq x y z
N MET A 1 -21.73 32.28 31.76
CA MET A 1 -20.93 33.25 30.99
C MET A 1 -20.96 32.80 29.54
N LEU A 2 -21.85 33.38 28.74
CA LEU A 2 -22.16 33.00 27.35
C LEU A 2 -21.60 34.10 26.45
N ILE A 3 -20.54 33.84 25.70
CA ILE A 3 -19.94 34.85 24.81
C ILE A 3 -20.75 34.87 23.51
N ARG A 4 -21.58 35.90 23.33
CA ARG A 4 -22.28 36.21 22.07
C ARG A 4 -21.31 36.97 21.15
N GLY A 5 -20.93 36.36 20.04
CA GLY A 5 -20.14 37.00 18.98
C GLY A 5 -20.98 38.06 18.24
N LYS A 6 -20.94 39.30 18.72
CA LYS A 6 -21.32 40.48 17.94
C LYS A 6 -20.12 40.78 17.04
N ASN A 7 -20.21 40.38 15.76
CA ASN A 7 -19.42 40.82 14.57
C ASN A 7 -19.24 39.67 13.56
N LEU A 8 -20.30 38.90 13.29
CA LEU A 8 -20.32 37.99 12.13
C LEU A 8 -21.08 38.71 11.01
N GLU A 9 -20.34 39.38 10.13
CA GLU A 9 -20.86 39.81 8.84
C GLU A 9 -21.21 38.55 8.01
N PRO A 10 -22.33 38.53 7.26
CA PRO A 10 -22.69 37.41 6.39
C PRO A 10 -21.63 37.31 5.28
N PHE A 11 -20.73 36.34 5.39
CA PHE A 11 -19.81 36.02 4.31
C PHE A 11 -20.60 35.32 3.20
N THR A 12 -21.05 36.09 2.23
CA THR A 12 -21.65 35.59 1.00
C THR A 12 -20.61 34.70 0.30
N LEU A 13 -20.90 33.40 0.25
CA LEU A 13 -20.11 32.37 -0.42
C LEU A 13 -20.20 32.53 -1.95
N ILE A 14 -19.67 33.63 -2.48
CA ILE A 14 -19.45 33.84 -3.92
C ILE A 14 -17.97 33.59 -4.21
N ASN A 15 -17.55 32.39 -3.88
CA ASN A 15 -16.52 31.71 -4.64
C ASN A 15 -16.80 30.24 -4.47
N ARG A 16 -17.24 29.60 -5.56
CA ARG A 16 -17.31 28.15 -5.62
C ARG A 16 -15.91 27.66 -5.26
N ASN A 17 -15.76 27.14 -4.05
CA ASN A 17 -14.67 26.25 -3.69
C ASN A 17 -14.65 25.19 -4.79
N LYS A 18 -13.79 25.38 -5.80
CA LYS A 18 -13.32 24.28 -6.63
C LYS A 18 -12.51 23.41 -5.69
N CYS A 19 -13.21 22.64 -4.86
CA CYS A 19 -12.66 21.51 -4.17
C CYS A 19 -12.24 20.56 -5.28
N PHE A 20 -10.97 20.62 -5.66
CA PHE A 20 -10.43 19.62 -6.54
C PHE A 20 -10.39 18.34 -5.71
N PRO A 21 -11.08 17.26 -6.12
CA PRO A 21 -10.96 15.99 -5.43
C PRO A 21 -9.47 15.62 -5.42
N PRO A 22 -8.97 15.05 -4.31
CA PRO A 22 -7.57 14.66 -4.23
C PRO A 22 -7.25 13.68 -5.36
N LYS A 23 -6.15 13.92 -6.07
CA LYS A 23 -5.79 13.13 -7.26
C LYS A 23 -5.11 11.84 -6.84
N LEU A 24 -5.43 10.74 -7.55
CA LEU A 24 -4.62 9.52 -7.51
C LEU A 24 -3.21 9.89 -7.99
N VAL A 25 -2.21 9.61 -7.16
CA VAL A 25 -0.79 9.82 -7.49
C VAL A 25 -0.13 8.46 -7.64
N LYS A 26 0.58 8.27 -8.74
CA LYS A 26 1.52 7.18 -8.98
C LYS A 26 2.82 7.77 -9.45
N PHE A 27 3.92 7.23 -8.97
CA PHE A 27 5.25 7.79 -9.19
C PHE A 27 6.31 6.73 -8.90
N GLY A 28 7.26 6.56 -9.81
CA GLY A 28 8.39 5.66 -9.67
C GLY A 28 9.74 6.39 -9.59
N LEU A 29 10.82 5.61 -9.49
CA LEU A 29 12.18 6.09 -9.70
C LEU A 29 12.35 6.67 -11.11
N THR A 30 11.73 6.06 -12.12
CA THR A 30 11.81 6.47 -13.53
C THR A 30 11.22 7.87 -13.76
N ASP A 31 10.33 8.34 -12.88
CA ASP A 31 9.77 9.69 -12.92
C ASP A 31 10.67 10.74 -12.25
N ILE A 32 11.75 10.33 -11.58
CA ILE A 32 12.70 11.23 -10.90
C ILE A 32 13.88 11.51 -11.84
N PRO A 33 14.25 12.79 -12.07
CA PRO A 33 15.45 13.09 -12.83
C PRO A 33 16.69 12.53 -12.13
N GLN A 34 17.58 11.92 -12.91
CA GLN A 34 18.89 11.51 -12.41
C GLN A 34 19.78 12.76 -12.25
N TYR A 35 20.24 12.99 -11.03
CA TYR A 35 21.18 14.06 -10.69
C TYR A 35 22.63 13.60 -10.88
N PRO A 36 23.59 14.55 -10.98
CA PRO A 36 25.01 14.25 -11.07
C PRO A 36 25.48 13.25 -9.99
N GLY A 37 26.37 12.35 -10.38
CA GLY A 37 26.82 11.24 -9.53
C GLY A 37 25.89 10.03 -9.52
N GLY A 38 24.83 10.02 -10.33
CA GLY A 38 23.90 8.89 -10.43
C GLY A 38 22.98 8.79 -9.23
N ASN A 39 22.40 9.91 -8.83
CA ASN A 39 21.55 10.03 -7.65
C ASN A 39 20.12 10.42 -8.01
N TRP A 40 19.16 9.98 -7.21
CA TRP A 40 17.75 10.33 -7.33
C TRP A 40 17.27 10.77 -5.96
N HIS A 41 16.54 11.88 -5.90
CA HIS A 41 15.92 12.29 -4.65
C HIS A 41 14.59 12.98 -4.90
N TRP A 42 13.64 12.74 -4.01
CA TRP A 42 12.35 13.40 -4.00
C TRP A 42 11.96 13.77 -2.58
N LYS A 43 11.46 14.99 -2.39
CA LYS A 43 11.04 15.50 -1.08
C LYS A 43 9.59 15.93 -1.13
N HIS A 44 8.73 15.18 -0.46
CA HIS A 44 7.37 15.57 -0.14
C HIS A 44 7.30 16.17 1.27
N LYS A 45 6.16 16.76 1.65
CA LYS A 45 5.96 17.33 3.00
C LYS A 45 6.03 16.30 4.13
N GLN A 46 5.66 15.05 3.83
CA GLN A 46 5.49 13.98 4.82
C GLN A 46 6.42 12.77 4.61
N TRP A 47 7.11 12.71 3.49
CA TRP A 47 7.99 11.61 3.15
C TRP A 47 9.09 12.10 2.20
N SER A 48 10.18 11.35 2.14
CA SER A 48 11.26 11.59 1.21
C SER A 48 11.76 10.27 0.66
N PHE A 49 12.28 10.32 -0.55
CA PHE A 49 12.97 9.22 -1.16
C PHE A 49 14.36 9.67 -1.60
N TYR A 50 15.33 8.77 -1.45
CA TYR A 50 16.68 8.95 -1.92
C TYR A 50 17.21 7.61 -2.44
N ALA A 51 17.88 7.64 -3.58
CA ALA A 51 18.65 6.52 -4.09
C ALA A 51 19.94 7.01 -4.73
N SER A 52 20.95 6.14 -4.71
CA SER A 52 22.24 6.37 -5.35
C SER A 52 22.64 5.10 -6.06
N ARG A 53 23.07 5.22 -7.32
CA ARG A 53 23.71 4.12 -8.05
C ARG A 53 25.00 3.67 -7.35
N GLY A 54 25.64 4.57 -6.61
CA GLY A 54 26.95 4.34 -6.02
C GLY A 54 28.00 3.96 -7.07
N ASN A 55 28.86 3.00 -6.72
CA ASN A 55 29.95 2.52 -7.58
C ASN A 55 29.50 1.48 -8.63
N ARG A 56 28.20 1.19 -8.73
CA ARG A 56 27.68 0.24 -9.74
C ARG A 56 27.68 0.89 -11.12
N PRO A 57 27.90 0.12 -12.20
CA PRO A 57 27.88 0.66 -13.56
C PRO A 57 26.49 1.18 -13.98
N TYR A 58 25.43 0.54 -13.50
CA TYR A 58 24.03 0.89 -13.78
C TYR A 58 23.17 0.71 -12.52
N MET A 59 21.97 1.28 -12.52
CA MET A 59 21.03 1.26 -11.39
C MET A 59 20.00 0.17 -11.58
N GLU A 60 20.01 -0.85 -10.71
CA GLU A 60 19.05 -1.97 -10.72
C GLU A 60 17.89 -1.72 -9.75
N ASP A 61 18.10 -1.03 -8.63
CA ASP A 61 17.00 -0.76 -7.69
C ASP A 61 15.94 0.13 -8.31
N ARG A 62 14.69 -0.10 -7.90
CA ARG A 62 13.53 0.71 -8.23
C ARG A 62 12.72 1.03 -6.99
N MET A 63 11.89 2.06 -7.11
CA MET A 63 10.91 2.44 -6.10
C MET A 63 9.58 2.72 -6.77
N HIS A 64 8.49 2.58 -6.03
CA HIS A 64 7.19 3.06 -6.48
C HIS A 64 6.39 3.61 -5.29
N TYR A 65 5.77 4.76 -5.49
CA TYR A 65 4.83 5.40 -4.59
C TYR A 65 3.43 5.45 -5.22
N LEU A 66 2.44 4.96 -4.48
CA LEU A 66 1.03 5.09 -4.83
C LEU A 66 0.28 5.78 -3.69
N ASN A 67 -0.50 6.81 -4.02
CA ASN A 67 -1.48 7.40 -3.11
C ASN A 67 -2.82 7.45 -3.81
N ASP A 68 -3.75 6.61 -3.37
CA ASP A 68 -5.14 6.60 -3.79
C ASP A 68 -6.03 7.19 -2.69
N PRO A 69 -6.32 8.49 -2.77
CA PRO A 69 -7.13 9.16 -1.77
C PRO A 69 -8.61 8.77 -1.83
N TYR A 70 -9.08 8.17 -2.94
CA TYR A 70 -10.47 7.73 -3.08
C TYR A 70 -10.76 6.50 -2.21
N HIS A 71 -9.74 5.67 -2.00
CA HIS A 71 -9.85 4.44 -1.21
C HIS A 71 -9.02 4.49 0.09
N ASN A 72 -8.47 5.67 0.42
CA ASN A 72 -7.62 5.88 1.59
C ASN A 72 -6.49 4.83 1.68
N LEU A 73 -5.78 4.68 0.57
CA LEU A 73 -4.75 3.67 0.35
C LEU A 73 -3.44 4.35 -0.05
N VAL A 74 -2.39 4.11 0.73
CA VAL A 74 -1.03 4.54 0.42
C VAL A 74 -0.14 3.32 0.32
N MET A 75 0.76 3.30 -0.66
CA MET A 75 1.74 2.23 -0.83
C MET A 75 3.11 2.81 -1.16
N PHE A 76 4.12 2.30 -0.47
CA PHE A 76 5.52 2.51 -0.77
C PHE A 76 6.14 1.16 -1.09
N SER A 77 6.82 1.05 -2.22
CA SER A 77 7.50 -0.19 -2.63
C SER A 77 8.94 0.11 -3.04
N ILE A 78 9.85 -0.79 -2.67
CA ILE A 78 11.24 -0.82 -3.10
C ILE A 78 11.53 -2.20 -3.69
N PHE A 79 12.30 -2.23 -4.77
CA PHE A 79 12.65 -3.42 -5.51
C PHE A 79 14.16 -3.40 -5.77
N ASP A 80 14.93 -4.28 -5.14
CA ASP A 80 16.39 -4.39 -5.34
C ASP A 80 16.66 -5.45 -6.42
N GLY A 81 16.98 -4.98 -7.63
CA GLY A 81 17.17 -5.83 -8.80
C GLY A 81 18.56 -6.49 -8.84
N HIS A 82 18.65 -7.68 -9.41
CA HIS A 82 19.92 -8.39 -9.61
C HIS A 82 19.93 -9.17 -10.93
N GLY A 83 21.11 -9.26 -11.56
CA GLY A 83 21.28 -9.90 -12.88
C GLY A 83 20.81 -9.04 -14.05
N GLY A 84 20.24 -7.86 -13.77
CA GLY A 84 19.69 -6.89 -14.72
C GLY A 84 18.46 -6.18 -14.13
N PRO A 85 18.08 -4.99 -14.63
CA PRO A 85 16.99 -4.20 -14.07
C PRO A 85 15.59 -4.67 -14.51
N PHE A 86 15.48 -5.71 -15.33
CA PHE A 86 14.23 -6.09 -15.99
C PHE A 86 13.09 -6.37 -15.00
N VAL A 87 13.34 -7.24 -14.00
CA VAL A 87 12.32 -7.62 -13.01
C VAL A 87 11.95 -6.43 -12.12
N SER A 88 12.93 -5.67 -11.64
CA SER A 88 12.67 -4.51 -10.78
C SER A 88 11.94 -3.39 -11.53
N GLN A 89 12.23 -3.16 -12.82
CA GLN A 89 11.48 -2.25 -13.69
C GLN A 89 10.04 -2.71 -13.92
N TYR A 90 9.85 -3.99 -14.20
CA TYR A 90 8.52 -4.55 -14.36
C TYR A 90 7.68 -4.35 -13.09
N LEU A 91 8.27 -4.61 -11.92
CA LEU A 91 7.61 -4.41 -10.63
C LEU A 91 7.28 -2.93 -10.37
N GLU A 92 8.19 -1.99 -10.68
CA GLU A 92 7.92 -0.55 -10.60
C GLU A 92 6.65 -0.15 -11.36
N GLU A 93 6.52 -0.64 -12.60
CA GLU A 93 5.42 -0.29 -13.50
C GLU A 93 4.08 -0.94 -13.12
N HIS A 94 4.10 -2.20 -12.66
CA HIS A 94 2.89 -3.04 -12.60
C HIS A 94 2.43 -3.37 -11.18
N PHE A 95 3.35 -3.55 -10.23
CA PHE A 95 3.06 -4.15 -8.91
C PHE A 95 1.95 -3.41 -8.15
N SER A 96 2.10 -2.09 -8.01
CA SER A 96 1.18 -1.28 -7.20
C SER A 96 -0.23 -1.22 -7.78
N GLY A 97 -0.34 -1.22 -9.12
CA GLY A 97 -1.61 -1.31 -9.83
C GLY A 97 -2.26 -2.68 -9.61
N ALA A 98 -1.45 -3.72 -9.74
CA ALA A 98 -1.71 -5.12 -9.38
C ALA A 98 -2.47 -5.27 -8.05
N ILE A 99 -1.73 -4.96 -6.99
CA ILE A 99 -2.18 -5.06 -5.61
C ILE A 99 -3.38 -4.16 -5.33
N ARG A 100 -3.37 -2.92 -5.81
CA ARG A 100 -4.52 -2.01 -5.63
C ARG A 100 -5.79 -2.62 -6.22
N GLN A 101 -5.76 -3.10 -7.46
CA GLN A 101 -6.94 -3.70 -8.08
C GLN A 101 -7.43 -4.93 -7.29
N ARG A 102 -6.50 -5.76 -6.81
CA ARG A 102 -6.83 -6.94 -5.99
C ARG A 102 -7.52 -6.55 -4.69
N LEU A 103 -7.01 -5.54 -3.97
CA LEU A 103 -7.62 -5.04 -2.73
C LEU A 103 -9.02 -4.46 -2.97
N LEU A 104 -9.21 -3.68 -4.03
CA LEU A 104 -10.50 -3.06 -4.34
C LEU A 104 -11.57 -4.08 -4.75
N ARG A 105 -11.20 -5.14 -5.48
CA ARG A 105 -12.13 -6.23 -5.84
C ARG A 105 -12.62 -7.01 -4.61
N GLY A 106 -11.81 -7.12 -3.57
CA GLY A 106 -12.20 -7.73 -2.29
C GLY A 106 -13.25 -6.92 -1.54
N SER A 107 -13.24 -5.59 -1.69
CA SER A 107 -14.10 -4.64 -0.97
C SER A 107 -15.52 -4.50 -1.56
N SER A 108 -15.75 -4.90 -2.82
CA SER A 108 -17.04 -4.71 -3.52
C SER A 108 -18.17 -5.67 -3.12
N LYS A 109 -17.98 -6.54 -2.11
CA LYS A 109 -19.03 -7.50 -1.66
C LYS A 109 -20.04 -6.95 -0.64
N CYS A 110 -20.04 -5.66 -0.34
CA CYS A 110 -21.04 -5.05 0.54
C CYS A 110 -21.79 -3.91 -0.16
N HIS A 111 -22.74 -4.24 -1.02
CA HIS A 111 -23.91 -3.39 -1.22
C HIS A 111 -25.03 -3.89 -0.30
N PRO A 112 -25.43 -3.13 0.73
CA PRO A 112 -26.74 -3.31 1.31
C PRO A 112 -27.75 -2.78 0.30
N SER A 113 -28.33 -3.67 -0.51
CA SER A 113 -29.55 -3.36 -1.24
C SER A 113 -30.64 -3.14 -0.19
N LEU A 114 -31.02 -1.88 0.02
CA LEU A 114 -32.28 -1.53 0.66
C LEU A 114 -33.41 -2.01 -0.25
N THR A 115 -33.86 -3.24 -0.03
CA THR A 115 -35.22 -3.65 -0.36
C THR A 115 -35.94 -3.87 0.96
N VAL A 116 -36.84 -2.94 1.28
CA VAL A 116 -37.81 -3.10 2.37
C VAL A 116 -39.02 -3.81 1.76
N PRO A 117 -39.41 -4.99 2.25
CA PRO A 117 -40.81 -5.39 2.25
C PRO A 117 -41.35 -5.24 3.68
N GLU A 118 -42.45 -4.51 3.77
CA GLU A 118 -43.29 -4.44 4.96
C GLU A 118 -43.87 -5.82 5.31
N SER A 119 -43.83 -6.15 6.60
CA SER A 119 -45.00 -6.45 7.44
C SER A 119 -44.90 -7.72 8.31
N SER A 120 -45.24 -7.48 9.59
CA SER A 120 -45.86 -8.38 10.57
C SER A 120 -45.02 -9.42 11.32
N GLY A 121 -44.99 -9.27 12.66
CA GLY A 121 -45.21 -10.41 13.56
C GLY A 121 -44.05 -10.87 14.46
N THR A 122 -44.06 -10.36 15.70
CA THR A 122 -43.83 -11.11 16.96
C THR A 122 -42.40 -11.29 17.51
N SER A 123 -42.24 -10.73 18.72
CA SER A 123 -41.18 -10.83 19.73
C SER A 123 -40.36 -12.12 19.83
N VAL A 124 -39.03 -11.97 19.85
CA VAL A 124 -38.14 -12.67 20.81
C VAL A 124 -37.11 -11.67 21.34
N LYS A 125 -37.09 -11.49 22.67
CA LYS A 125 -36.06 -10.76 23.40
C LYS A 125 -34.77 -11.58 23.37
N GLN A 126 -33.68 -11.05 22.82
CA GLN A 126 -32.34 -11.47 23.26
C GLN A 126 -31.35 -10.30 23.26
N GLN A 127 -31.25 -9.75 24.47
CA GLN A 127 -30.12 -9.11 25.11
C GLN A 127 -28.84 -8.87 24.27
N VAL A 128 -28.58 -7.58 24.11
CA VAL A 128 -27.35 -6.94 23.67
C VAL A 128 -26.08 -7.64 24.19
N THR A 129 -25.27 -8.17 23.28
CA THR A 129 -23.82 -8.38 23.49
C THR A 129 -23.05 -7.58 22.44
N ARG A 130 -23.23 -6.26 22.47
CA ARG A 130 -22.61 -5.30 21.53
C ARG A 130 -21.24 -4.91 22.06
N CYS A 131 -20.20 -5.70 21.74
CA CYS A 131 -18.77 -5.35 21.80
C CYS A 131 -17.84 -6.54 21.46
N LYS A 132 -18.07 -7.32 20.39
CA LYS A 132 -17.07 -8.29 19.87
C LYS A 132 -16.99 -8.41 18.34
N ASP A 133 -17.92 -7.84 17.59
CA ASP A 133 -18.01 -8.12 16.15
C ASP A 133 -17.04 -7.29 15.27
N ILE A 134 -16.66 -6.08 15.70
CA ILE A 134 -15.79 -5.19 14.90
C ILE A 134 -14.36 -5.75 14.78
N SER A 135 -13.81 -6.34 15.84
CA SER A 135 -12.45 -6.91 15.82
C SER A 135 -12.41 -8.18 14.98
N VAL A 136 -13.40 -9.05 15.10
CA VAL A 136 -13.48 -10.31 14.34
C VAL A 136 -13.67 -10.05 12.84
N GLN A 137 -14.53 -9.09 12.46
CA GLN A 137 -14.73 -8.70 11.06
C GLN A 137 -13.48 -8.02 10.46
N ALA A 138 -12.80 -7.17 11.23
CA ALA A 138 -11.54 -6.58 10.78
C ALA A 138 -10.44 -7.64 10.61
N ILE A 139 -10.32 -8.60 11.55
CA ILE A 139 -9.35 -9.69 11.46
C ILE A 139 -9.66 -10.62 10.28
N SER A 140 -10.92 -10.96 10.03
CA SER A 140 -11.31 -11.81 8.90
C SER A 140 -11.09 -11.13 7.56
N SER A 141 -11.36 -9.82 7.48
CA SER A 141 -11.07 -8.99 6.31
C SER A 141 -9.56 -8.91 6.05
N VAL A 142 -8.75 -8.62 7.09
CA VAL A 142 -7.28 -8.58 6.98
C VAL A 142 -6.73 -9.93 6.51
N ARG A 143 -7.17 -11.05 7.09
CA ARG A 143 -6.74 -12.41 6.66
C ARG A 143 -7.13 -12.72 5.21
N SER A 144 -8.32 -12.29 4.79
CA SER A 144 -8.79 -12.47 3.42
C SER A 144 -7.94 -11.64 2.44
N ASN A 145 -7.59 -10.41 2.82
CA ASN A 145 -6.71 -9.55 2.06
C ASN A 145 -5.29 -10.14 1.97
N SER A 146 -4.76 -10.74 3.04
CA SER A 146 -3.45 -11.40 3.00
C SER A 146 -3.38 -12.50 1.93
N ARG A 147 -4.40 -13.37 1.85
CA ARG A 147 -4.46 -14.41 0.81
C ARG A 147 -4.55 -13.81 -0.59
N ALA A 148 -5.39 -12.79 -0.75
CA ALA A 148 -5.56 -12.11 -2.02
C ALA A 148 -4.26 -11.45 -2.52
N ILE A 149 -3.51 -10.81 -1.62
CA ILE A 149 -2.20 -10.23 -1.90
C ILE A 149 -1.21 -11.32 -2.31
N ILE A 150 -1.10 -12.41 -1.54
CA ILE A 150 -0.18 -13.52 -1.86
C ILE A 150 -0.48 -14.09 -3.25
N THR A 151 -1.76 -14.32 -3.56
CA THR A 151 -2.16 -14.77 -4.90
C THR A 151 -1.78 -13.78 -5.98
N GLU A 152 -1.93 -12.47 -5.76
CA GLU A 152 -1.57 -11.46 -6.75
C GLU A 152 -0.05 -11.38 -6.97
N VAL A 153 0.74 -11.51 -5.91
CA VAL A 153 2.20 -11.59 -5.99
C VAL A 153 2.62 -12.77 -6.85
N HIS A 154 2.04 -13.96 -6.64
CA HIS A 154 2.33 -15.12 -7.48
C HIS A 154 1.90 -14.91 -8.94
N ASN A 155 0.75 -14.28 -9.19
CA ASN A 155 0.31 -14.00 -10.56
C ASN A 155 1.29 -13.07 -11.29
N ILE A 156 1.81 -12.06 -10.59
CA ILE A 156 2.83 -11.14 -11.11
C ILE A 156 4.11 -11.90 -11.46
N ASP A 157 4.58 -12.76 -10.56
CA ASP A 157 5.77 -13.60 -10.80
C ASP A 157 5.59 -14.50 -12.02
N ASP A 158 4.45 -15.21 -12.12
CA ASP A 158 4.12 -16.03 -13.27
C ASP A 158 4.04 -15.21 -14.58
N GLU A 159 3.57 -13.95 -14.51
CA GLU A 159 3.50 -13.05 -15.66
C GLU A 159 4.90 -12.63 -16.14
N ILE A 160 5.80 -12.28 -15.22
CA ILE A 160 7.19 -11.94 -15.53
C ILE A 160 7.88 -13.11 -16.26
N VAL A 161 7.70 -14.33 -15.74
CA VAL A 161 8.23 -15.55 -16.35
C VAL A 161 7.68 -15.78 -17.75
N ARG A 162 6.36 -15.59 -17.95
CA ARG A 162 5.72 -15.76 -19.27
C ARG A 162 6.16 -14.70 -20.28
N LEU A 163 6.32 -13.45 -19.87
CA LEU A 163 6.64 -12.35 -20.78
C LEU A 163 8.04 -12.49 -21.38
N HIS A 164 9.04 -12.83 -20.56
CA HIS A 164 10.42 -13.00 -21.01
C HIS A 164 11.13 -14.14 -20.27
N PRO A 165 10.90 -15.42 -20.63
CA PRO A 165 11.46 -16.58 -19.92
C PRO A 165 12.99 -16.58 -19.85
N SER A 166 13.67 -16.22 -20.94
CA SER A 166 15.13 -16.20 -20.99
C SER A 166 15.77 -15.09 -20.14
N LEU A 167 15.06 -13.96 -19.96
CA LEU A 167 15.56 -12.83 -19.18
C LEU A 167 15.20 -12.98 -17.69
N SER A 168 13.98 -13.42 -17.39
CA SER A 168 13.52 -13.70 -16.02
C SER A 168 14.24 -14.89 -15.37
N SER A 169 14.83 -15.81 -16.14
CA SER A 169 15.67 -16.88 -15.60
C SER A 169 17.07 -16.42 -15.18
N LEU A 170 17.52 -15.26 -15.63
CA LEU A 170 18.85 -14.70 -15.35
C LEU A 170 18.80 -13.44 -14.48
N THR A 171 17.60 -12.89 -14.28
CA THR A 171 17.39 -11.64 -13.56
C THR A 171 16.31 -11.83 -12.50
N GLY A 172 16.40 -11.06 -11.42
CA GLY A 172 15.46 -11.13 -10.32
C GLY A 172 15.38 -9.80 -9.60
N SER A 173 14.50 -9.73 -8.61
CA SER A 173 14.38 -8.57 -7.73
C SER A 173 13.90 -9.01 -6.37
N THR A 174 14.30 -8.29 -5.32
CA THR A 174 13.57 -8.29 -4.07
C THR A 174 12.23 -7.55 -4.23
N LEU A 175 11.36 -7.69 -3.25
CA LEU A 175 10.14 -6.91 -3.10
C LEU A 175 9.94 -6.59 -1.63
N ILE A 176 10.03 -5.31 -1.26
CA ILE A 176 9.49 -4.81 0.01
C ILE A 176 8.42 -3.77 -0.29
N SER A 177 7.21 -3.96 0.24
CA SER A 177 6.11 -3.01 0.09
C SER A 177 5.39 -2.80 1.42
N VAL A 178 5.11 -1.54 1.74
CA VAL A 178 4.34 -1.11 2.89
C VAL A 178 3.05 -0.47 2.39
N ILE A 179 1.92 -1.01 2.82
CA ILE A 179 0.58 -0.61 2.42
C ILE A 179 -0.16 -0.09 3.66
N LEU A 180 -0.63 1.15 3.61
CA LEU A 180 -1.48 1.74 4.63
C LEU A 180 -2.91 1.88 4.09
N GLU A 181 -3.82 1.12 4.68
CA GLU A 181 -5.25 1.12 4.37
C GLU A 181 -6.04 1.83 5.47
N LEU A 182 -6.99 2.68 5.07
CA LEU A 182 -7.94 3.36 5.96
C LEU A 182 -7.27 4.16 7.10
N ASN A 183 -6.03 4.62 6.90
CA ASN A 183 -5.18 5.25 7.92
C ASN A 183 -5.01 4.43 9.20
N ARG A 184 -5.20 3.11 9.14
CA ARG A 184 -5.26 2.26 10.34
C ARG A 184 -4.54 0.94 10.18
N PHE A 185 -4.62 0.31 9.02
CA PHE A 185 -4.08 -1.03 8.81
C PHE A 185 -2.80 -0.92 7.99
N LEU A 186 -1.69 -1.35 8.59
CA LEU A 186 -0.39 -1.39 7.96
C LEU A 186 -0.09 -2.84 7.56
N THR A 187 0.02 -3.09 6.26
CA THR A 187 0.40 -4.40 5.71
C THR A 187 1.80 -4.29 5.12
N VAL A 188 2.67 -5.25 5.42
CA VAL A 188 4.03 -5.33 4.85
C VAL A 188 4.16 -6.61 4.04
N ILE A 189 4.64 -6.48 2.81
CA ILE A 189 4.97 -7.58 1.90
C ILE A 189 6.48 -7.61 1.78
N ASN A 190 7.12 -8.72 2.13
CA ASN A 190 8.57 -8.89 2.01
C ASN A 190 8.93 -10.17 1.26
N ILE A 191 9.77 -10.05 0.23
CA ILE A 191 10.38 -11.14 -0.53
C ILE A 191 11.84 -10.75 -0.77
N GLY A 192 12.76 -11.52 -0.21
CA GLY A 192 14.19 -11.23 -0.27
C GLY A 192 14.69 -10.54 1.00
N ASP A 193 15.78 -9.80 0.88
CA ASP A 193 16.57 -9.25 1.99
C ASP A 193 16.51 -7.71 2.10
N SER A 194 15.65 -7.05 1.32
CA SER A 194 15.22 -5.69 1.62
C SER A 194 14.39 -5.63 2.92
N ARG A 195 14.32 -4.45 3.56
CA ARG A 195 13.74 -4.35 4.91
C ARG A 195 12.86 -3.13 5.13
N ALA A 196 11.75 -3.35 5.85
CA ALA A 196 10.93 -2.28 6.42
C ALA A 196 11.13 -2.21 7.94
N VAL A 197 11.31 -0.99 8.45
CA VAL A 197 11.49 -0.69 9.88
C VAL A 197 10.63 0.52 10.24
N ALA A 198 9.84 0.42 11.31
CA ALA A 198 9.11 1.53 11.89
C ALA A 198 9.91 2.18 13.01
N CYS A 199 9.59 3.42 13.33
CA CYS A 199 10.07 4.11 14.52
C CYS A 199 8.87 4.38 15.44
N ASP A 200 8.96 4.00 16.70
CA ASP A 200 7.91 4.30 17.68
C ASP A 200 8.01 5.74 18.22
N ILE A 201 7.05 6.12 19.06
CA ILE A 201 7.00 7.45 19.68
C ILE A 201 8.16 7.71 20.66
N ALA A 202 8.85 6.66 21.10
CA ALA A 202 10.02 6.75 21.98
C ALA A 202 11.34 6.75 21.20
N GLY A 203 11.29 6.63 19.86
CA GLY A 203 12.46 6.63 18.99
C GLY A 203 13.07 5.24 18.75
N HIS A 204 12.40 4.16 19.16
CA HIS A 204 12.91 2.81 18.95
C HIS A 204 12.61 2.29 17.55
N ALA A 205 13.58 1.60 16.96
CA ALA A 205 13.41 0.88 15.71
C ALA A 205 12.63 -0.43 15.93
N ILE A 206 11.48 -0.56 15.27
CA ILE A 206 10.64 -1.76 15.28
C ILE A 206 10.74 -2.43 13.91
N PRO A 207 11.32 -3.64 13.80
CA PRO A 207 11.34 -4.36 12.53
C PRO A 207 9.92 -4.72 12.09
N LEU A 208 9.56 -4.38 10.85
CA LEU A 208 8.28 -4.76 10.25
C LEU A 208 8.40 -5.92 9.27
N SER A 209 9.61 -6.27 8.86
CA SER A 209 9.93 -7.43 8.04
C SER A 209 11.17 -8.15 8.57
N ALA A 210 11.33 -9.41 8.15
CA ALA A 210 12.54 -10.20 8.38
C ALA A 210 13.14 -10.60 7.03
N ASP A 211 14.45 -10.37 6.85
CA ASP A 211 15.16 -10.73 5.63
C ASP A 211 15.03 -12.22 5.33
N HIS A 212 14.80 -12.59 4.07
CA HIS A 212 14.83 -13.98 3.62
C HIS A 212 16.25 -14.34 3.18
N LYS A 213 17.05 -14.90 4.10
CA LYS A 213 18.42 -15.35 3.82
C LYS A 213 18.47 -16.88 3.71
N PRO A 214 19.32 -17.46 2.85
CA PRO A 214 19.47 -18.92 2.75
C PRO A 214 19.87 -19.60 4.06
N SER A 215 20.60 -18.89 4.92
CA SER A 215 21.02 -19.39 6.25
C SER A 215 19.93 -19.36 7.30
N ASN A 216 18.78 -18.73 7.02
CA ASN A 216 17.66 -18.75 7.94
C ASN A 216 17.07 -20.17 7.91
N VAL A 217 17.38 -20.95 8.95
CA VAL A 217 16.76 -22.25 9.17
C VAL A 217 15.29 -21.98 9.45
N CYS A 218 14.45 -22.14 8.43
CA CYS A 218 13.02 -22.29 8.67
C CYS A 218 12.89 -23.60 9.43
N LEU A 219 12.61 -23.56 10.73
CA LEU A 219 12.07 -24.72 11.44
C LEU A 219 10.71 -24.96 10.81
N ILE A 220 10.69 -25.80 9.77
CA ILE A 220 9.47 -26.28 9.13
C ILE A 220 8.78 -27.15 10.19
N ASN A 221 7.81 -26.58 10.90
CA ASN A 221 6.86 -27.30 11.74
C ASN A 221 5.52 -27.37 11.02
#